data_AF-A0A0F9MVU8-F1
#
_entry.id   AF-A0A0F9MVU8-F1
#
_cell.length_a   1.000
_cell.length_b   1.000
_cell.length_c   1.000
_cell.angle_alpha   90.00
_cell.angle_beta   90.00
_cell.angle_gamma   90.00
#
_symmetry.space_group_name_H-M   'P 1'
#
loop_
_entity.id
_entity.type
_entity.pdbx_description
1 polymer ?
#
loop_
_entity_poly.entity_id
_entity_poly.type
_entity_poly.pdbx_seq_one_letter_code
_entity_poly.pdbx_strand_id
1 'polypeptide(L)'
;MILKYHNKEISLSAIDKHLKSLNDNDYIVSFRNFGRREDGTYFLKPSNRQLTKKGLAFLISLGTRASSWLIKFIFHKNKIRNRFSKKRFFPAQDPEQVLRRPRSSEFSTIGDILKTGD
;
A
#
# COMPACT_ATOMS: atom_id res chain seq x y z
N MET A 1 12.39 -29.23 20.01
CA MET A 1 12.37 -29.84 18.65
C MET A 1 12.50 -28.82 17.51
N ILE A 2 13.07 -27.62 17.75
CA ILE A 2 13.16 -26.54 16.74
C ILE A 2 14.57 -26.42 16.12
N LEU A 3 15.64 -26.80 16.83
CA LEU A 3 17.02 -26.68 16.34
C LEU A 3 17.37 -27.60 15.15
N LYS A 4 16.66 -28.73 14.96
CA LYS A 4 17.06 -29.76 13.99
C LYS A 4 16.92 -29.33 12.52
N TYR A 5 16.13 -28.30 12.23
CA TYR A 5 15.91 -27.78 10.88
C TYR A 5 16.87 -26.65 10.47
N HIS A 6 17.73 -26.19 11.38
CA HIS A 6 18.65 -25.07 11.12
C HIS A 6 20.04 -25.49 10.63
N ASN A 7 20.37 -26.79 10.63
CA ASN A 7 21.61 -27.31 10.02
C ASN A 7 21.50 -27.47 8.50
N LYS A 8 20.94 -26.47 7.81
CA LYS A 8 21.17 -26.35 6.37
C LYS A 8 22.49 -25.62 6.21
N GLU A 9 23.55 -26.37 5.91
CA GLU A 9 24.83 -25.79 5.50
C GLU A 9 24.63 -25.13 4.13
N ILE A 10 24.32 -23.83 4.15
CA ILE A 10 24.31 -23.02 2.93
C ILE A 10 25.75 -22.57 2.72
N SER A 11 26.36 -22.98 1.61
CA SER A 11 27.72 -22.54 1.27
C SER A 11 27.77 -21.02 1.13
N LEU A 12 28.85 -20.40 1.63
CA LEU A 12 29.09 -18.96 1.48
C LEU A 12 29.06 -18.52 0.01
N SER A 13 29.54 -19.38 -0.90
CA SER A 13 29.48 -19.17 -2.34
C SER A 13 28.05 -19.11 -2.88
N ALA A 14 27.13 -19.93 -2.36
CA ALA A 14 25.73 -19.89 -2.76
C ALA A 14 25.07 -18.59 -2.26
N ILE A 15 25.37 -18.17 -1.02
CA ILE A 15 24.87 -16.91 -0.45
C ILE A 15 25.34 -15.73 -1.32
N ASP A 16 26.63 -15.67 -1.66
CA ASP A 16 27.17 -14.59 -2.46
C ASP A 16 26.55 -14.54 -3.86
N LYS A 17 26.39 -15.70 -4.52
CA LYS A 17 25.71 -15.80 -5.81
C LYS A 17 24.28 -15.26 -5.76
N HIS A 18 23.52 -15.62 -4.74
CA HIS A 18 22.14 -15.16 -4.58
C HIS A 18 22.08 -13.66 -4.24
N LEU A 19 22.96 -13.16 -3.38
CA LEU A 19 23.02 -11.74 -3.04
C LEU A 19 23.41 -10.89 -4.26
N LYS A 20 24.35 -11.36 -5.07
CA LYS A 20 24.68 -10.71 -6.34
C LYS A 20 23.45 -10.65 -7.26
N SER A 21 22.76 -11.77 -7.45
CA SER A 21 21.55 -11.81 -8.27
C SER A 21 20.43 -10.89 -7.74
N LEU A 22 20.25 -10.77 -6.43
CA LEU A 22 19.28 -9.85 -5.85
C LEU A 22 19.66 -8.37 -6.07
N ASN A 23 20.96 -8.06 -6.04
CA ASN A 23 21.46 -6.73 -6.33
C ASN A 23 21.31 -6.39 -7.82
N ASP A 24 21.63 -7.32 -8.71
CA ASP A 24 21.49 -7.16 -10.17
C ASP A 24 20.04 -6.96 -10.61
N ASN A 25 19.07 -7.46 -9.83
CA ASN A 25 17.64 -7.29 -10.07
C ASN A 25 17.01 -6.09 -9.32
N ASP A 26 17.82 -5.23 -8.70
CA ASP A 26 17.40 -4.07 -7.89
C ASP A 26 16.50 -4.41 -6.71
N TYR A 27 16.59 -5.62 -6.15
CA TYR A 27 15.86 -5.98 -4.93
C TYR A 27 16.60 -5.55 -3.65
N ILE A 28 17.92 -5.48 -3.72
CA ILE A 28 18.79 -4.97 -2.65
C ILE A 28 19.81 -3.99 -3.23
N VAL A 29 20.33 -3.12 -2.37
CA VAL A 29 21.49 -2.27 -2.69
C VAL A 29 22.62 -2.64 -1.76
N SER A 30 23.79 -2.91 -2.33
CA SER A 30 25.03 -3.13 -1.56
C SER A 30 25.87 -1.86 -1.47
N PHE A 31 26.23 -1.47 -0.26
CA PHE A 31 27.20 -0.40 -0.01
C PHE A 31 28.55 -1.04 0.32
N ARG A 32 29.53 -0.80 -0.55
CA ARG A 32 30.92 -1.24 -0.30
C ARG A 32 31.58 -0.22 0.62
N ASN A 33 32.02 -0.70 1.76
CA ASN A 33 32.75 0.10 2.74
C ASN A 33 34.23 -0.26 2.66
N PHE A 34 35.08 0.76 2.60
CA PHE A 34 36.52 0.61 2.69
C PHE A 34 37.00 1.24 3.99
N GLY A 35 37.90 0.55 4.68
CA GLY A 35 38.71 1.14 5.73
C GLY A 35 40.08 1.50 5.18
N ARG A 36 40.70 2.53 5.75
CA ARG A 36 42.10 2.88 5.49
C ARG A 36 42.92 2.46 6.72
N ARG A 37 44.04 1.79 6.49
CA ARG A 37 45.02 1.43 7.52
C ARG A 37 46.04 2.55 7.70
N GLU A 38 46.80 2.47 8.79
CA GLU A 38 47.89 3.43 9.10
C GLU A 38 49.04 3.36 8.07
N ASP A 39 49.27 2.19 7.47
CA ASP A 39 50.22 1.97 6.36
C ASP A 39 49.75 2.57 5.02
N GLY A 40 48.59 3.22 4.99
CA GLY A 40 48.00 3.82 3.79
C GLY A 40 47.22 2.84 2.90
N THR A 41 47.23 1.53 3.19
CA THR A 41 46.49 0.53 2.41
C THR A 41 44.99 0.53 2.72
N TYR A 42 44.18 0.06 1.76
CA TYR A 42 42.74 -0.10 1.93
C TYR A 42 42.38 -1.54 2.29
N PHE A 43 41.44 -1.72 3.20
CA PHE A 43 40.85 -3.03 3.51
C PHE A 43 39.33 -3.01 3.31
N LEU A 44 38.81 -4.16 2.93
CA LEU A 44 37.37 -4.38 2.76
C LEU A 44 36.71 -4.47 4.14
N LYS A 45 35.79 -3.54 4.42
CA LYS A 45 34.89 -3.66 5.57
C LYS A 45 33.68 -4.52 5.20
N PRO A 46 32.94 -5.06 6.19
CA PRO A 46 31.67 -5.73 5.93
C PRO A 46 30.75 -4.82 5.11
N SER A 47 30.21 -5.37 4.01
CA SER A 47 29.26 -4.64 3.16
C SER A 47 27.91 -4.55 3.86
N ASN A 48 27.36 -3.35 3.98
CA ASN A 48 25.97 -3.17 4.41
C ASN A 48 25.06 -3.36 3.19
N ARG A 49 24.01 -4.17 3.35
CA ARG A 49 23.02 -4.41 2.30
C ARG A 49 21.66 -3.94 2.78
N GLN A 50 20.97 -3.15 1.97
CA GLN A 50 19.65 -2.62 2.28
C GLN A 50 18.62 -3.08 1.25
N LEU A 51 17.39 -3.24 1.70
CA LEU A 51 16.28 -3.61 0.83
C LEU A 51 15.81 -2.37 0.04
N THR A 52 15.56 -2.52 -1.26
CA THR A 52 14.96 -1.44 -2.06
C THR A 52 13.45 -1.37 -1.85
N LYS A 53 12.81 -0.27 -2.30
CA LYS A 53 11.34 -0.18 -2.37
C LYS A 53 10.75 -1.33 -3.21
N LYS A 54 11.42 -1.72 -4.30
CA LYS A 54 11.05 -2.85 -5.17
C LYS A 54 11.17 -4.18 -4.43
N GLY A 55 12.27 -4.41 -3.71
CA GLY A 55 12.45 -5.56 -2.82
C GLY A 55 11.35 -5.67 -1.76
N LEU A 56 11.00 -4.53 -1.15
CA LEU A 56 9.96 -4.49 -0.12
C LEU A 56 8.59 -4.88 -0.70
N ALA A 57 8.22 -4.25 -1.82
CA ALA A 57 6.96 -4.55 -2.51
C ALA A 57 6.89 -6.02 -2.93
N PHE A 58 7.99 -6.58 -3.44
CA PHE A 58 8.08 -8.00 -3.78
C PHE A 58 7.85 -8.90 -2.56
N LEU A 59 8.54 -8.65 -1.44
CA LEU A 59 8.37 -9.44 -0.21
C LEU A 59 6.94 -9.37 0.33
N ILE A 60 6.33 -8.18 0.33
CA ILE A 60 4.93 -8.02 0.74
C ILE A 60 4.02 -8.84 -0.18
N SER A 61 4.20 -8.75 -1.50
CA SER A 61 3.39 -9.50 -2.48
C SER A 61 3.55 -11.02 -2.33
N LEU A 62 4.75 -11.48 -1.99
CA LEU A 62 5.04 -12.88 -1.75
C LEU A 62 4.39 -13.34 -0.44
N GLY A 63 4.50 -12.53 0.62
CA GLY A 63 3.89 -12.78 1.92
C GLY A 63 2.37 -12.87 1.83
N THR A 64 1.71 -11.96 1.11
CA THR A 64 0.25 -12.00 0.95
C THR A 64 -0.21 -13.21 0.14
N ARG A 65 0.53 -13.59 -0.91
CA ARG A 65 0.25 -14.81 -1.69
C ARG A 65 0.43 -16.06 -0.85
N ALA A 66 1.53 -16.17 -0.12
CA ALA A 66 1.80 -17.30 0.76
C ALA A 66 0.74 -17.40 1.86
N SER A 67 0.36 -16.28 2.47
CA SER A 67 -0.69 -16.22 3.50
C SER A 67 -2.05 -16.63 2.94
N SER A 68 -2.42 -16.12 1.75
CA SER A 68 -3.67 -16.47 1.09
C SER A 68 -3.72 -17.94 0.71
N TRP A 69 -2.60 -18.49 0.22
CA TRP A 69 -2.47 -19.90 -0.09
C TRP A 69 -2.60 -20.76 1.18
N LEU A 70 -1.94 -20.37 2.27
CA LEU A 70 -2.01 -21.06 3.56
C LEU A 70 -3.43 -21.04 4.13
N ILE A 71 -4.13 -19.90 4.07
CA ILE A 71 -5.53 -19.78 4.51
C ILE A 71 -6.43 -20.71 3.68
N LYS A 72 -6.26 -20.73 2.34
CA LYS A 72 -7.03 -21.65 1.47
C LYS A 72 -6.71 -23.12 1.72
N PHE A 73 -5.48 -23.43 2.10
CA PHE A 73 -5.05 -24.79 2.43
C PHE A 73 -5.65 -25.25 3.76
N ILE A 74 -5.56 -24.42 4.80
CA ILE A 74 -6.05 -24.75 6.15
C ILE A 74 -7.59 -24.72 6.22
N PHE A 75 -8.22 -23.71 5.63
CA PHE A 75 -9.68 -23.49 5.72
C PHE A 75 -10.45 -24.01 4.49
N HIS A 76 -9.91 -25.00 3.77
CA HIS A 76 -10.46 -25.50 2.51
C HIS A 76 -11.96 -25.89 2.56
N LYS A 77 -12.48 -26.25 3.75
CA LYS A 77 -13.89 -26.61 3.98
C LYS A 77 -14.75 -25.54 4.66
N ASN A 78 -14.15 -24.51 5.25
CA ASN A 78 -14.94 -23.42 5.82
C ASN A 78 -15.13 -22.38 4.74
N LYS A 79 -16.30 -22.45 4.11
CA LYS A 79 -16.94 -21.37 3.35
C LYS A 79 -16.99 -20.15 4.28
N ILE A 80 -15.88 -19.43 4.46
CA ILE A 80 -15.85 -18.11 5.07
C ILE A 80 -16.61 -17.26 4.08
N ARG A 81 -17.94 -17.29 4.25
CA ARG A 81 -18.90 -16.47 3.55
C ARG A 81 -18.51 -15.09 4.01
N ASN A 82 -17.63 -14.45 3.23
CA ASN A 82 -17.26 -13.06 3.37
C ASN A 82 -18.57 -12.28 3.30
N ARG A 83 -19.21 -12.11 4.45
CA ARG A 83 -20.27 -11.14 4.69
C ARG A 83 -19.59 -9.79 4.82
N PHE A 84 -18.80 -9.40 3.81
CA PHE A 84 -18.77 -7.99 3.47
C PHE A 84 -20.15 -7.71 2.93
N SER A 85 -21.06 -7.44 3.88
CA SER A 85 -22.27 -6.69 3.63
C SER A 85 -21.83 -5.51 2.79
N LYS A 86 -22.11 -5.57 1.47
CA LYS A 86 -22.21 -4.35 0.68
C LYS A 86 -23.22 -3.53 1.47
N LYS A 87 -22.74 -2.54 2.24
CA LYS A 87 -23.61 -1.47 2.71
C LYS A 87 -24.29 -0.99 1.44
N ARG A 88 -25.57 -1.37 1.27
CA ARG A 88 -26.42 -0.74 0.28
C ARG A 88 -26.41 0.72 0.71
N PHE A 89 -25.65 1.55 0.01
CA PHE A 89 -25.95 2.96 0.00
C PHE A 89 -27.40 3.01 -0.47
N PHE A 90 -28.29 3.35 0.46
CA PHE A 90 -29.68 3.61 0.11
C PHE A 90 -29.65 4.61 -1.05
N PRO A 91 -30.45 4.40 -2.12
CA PRO A 91 -30.58 5.45 -3.11
C PRO A 91 -31.02 6.72 -2.37
N ALA A 92 -30.37 7.85 -2.68
CA ALA A 92 -30.81 9.14 -2.16
C ALA A 92 -32.30 9.27 -2.51
N GLN A 93 -33.14 9.38 -1.49
CA GLN A 93 -34.50 9.87 -1.69
C GLN A 93 -34.34 11.33 -2.07
N ASP A 94 -34.38 11.62 -3.37
CA ASP A 94 -34.63 12.98 -3.81
C ASP A 94 -35.94 13.43 -3.14
N PRO A 95 -35.95 14.60 -2.46
CA PRO A 95 -37.16 15.06 -1.82
C PRO A 95 -38.26 15.21 -2.88
N GLU A 96 -39.45 14.70 -2.57
CA GLU A 96 -40.65 14.89 -3.41
C GLU A 96 -40.72 16.35 -3.85
N GLN A 97 -40.85 16.55 -5.17
CA GLN A 97 -41.05 17.87 -5.74
C GLN A 97 -42.24 18.51 -5.02
N VAL A 98 -41.95 19.44 -4.13
CA VAL A 98 -42.94 20.28 -3.48
C VAL A 98 -43.72 20.95 -4.59
N LEU A 99 -45.00 20.57 -4.73
CA LEU A 99 -46.00 21.25 -5.55
C LEU A 99 -45.91 22.75 -5.26
N ARG A 100 -45.24 23.49 -6.15
CA ARG A 100 -45.15 24.94 -6.07
C ARG A 100 -46.57 25.48 -6.13
N ARG A 101 -47.09 25.98 -5.01
CA ARG A 101 -48.32 26.77 -5.01
C ARG A 101 -48.13 27.95 -5.98
N PRO A 102 -49.12 28.28 -6.82
CA PRO A 102 -49.10 29.52 -7.57
C PRO A 102 -49.06 30.68 -6.59
N ARG A 103 -48.02 31.51 -6.69
CA ARG A 103 -47.94 32.81 -6.00
C ARG A 103 -48.95 33.73 -6.66
N SER A 104 -50.12 33.89 -6.04
CA SER A 104 -51.00 35.01 -6.30
C SER A 104 -50.59 36.20 -5.44
N SER A 105 -50.69 37.36 -6.07
CA SER A 105 -50.93 38.71 -5.54
C SER A 105 -49.83 39.40 -4.73
N GLU A 106 -49.26 40.41 -5.42
CA GLU A 106 -49.26 41.81 -5.01
C GLU A 106 -48.59 42.16 -3.68
N PHE A 107 -47.29 42.46 -3.72
CA PHE A 107 -46.74 43.50 -2.85
C PHE A 107 -45.70 44.34 -3.59
N SER A 108 -46.01 45.63 -3.60
CA SER A 108 -45.32 46.81 -4.11
C SER A 108 -43.79 46.76 -4.13
N THR A 109 -43.24 47.19 -5.26
CA THR A 109 -41.83 47.36 -5.59
C THR A 109 -41.16 48.40 -4.68
N ILE A 110 -40.18 47.99 -3.86
CA ILE A 110 -39.21 48.93 -3.24
C ILE A 110 -38.31 49.60 -4.33
N GLY A 111 -38.30 49.04 -5.54
CA GLY A 111 -37.62 49.59 -6.71
C GLY A 111 -38.36 50.69 -7.48
N ASP A 112 -39.63 51.00 -7.17
CA ASP A 112 -40.38 52.09 -7.83
C ASP A 112 -40.24 53.45 -7.10
N ILE A 113 -39.56 53.49 -5.94
CA ILE A 113 -39.35 54.72 -5.16
C ILE A 113 -38.13 55.53 -5.65
N LEU A 114 -37.35 55.00 -6.61
CA LEU A 114 -36.16 55.68 -7.16
C LEU A 114 -36.35 56.25 -8.58
N LYS A 115 -37.59 56.46 -9.02
CA LYS A 115 -37.93 57.22 -10.25
C LYS A 115 -38.84 58.42 -10.00
N THR A 116 -38.68 59.08 -8.85
CA THR A 116 -39.07 60.48 -8.66
C THR A 116 -37.79 61.28 -8.48
N GLY A 117 -37.31 61.82 -9.59
CA GLY A 117 -36.08 62.59 -9.71
C GLY A 117 -35.83 62.96 -11.16
N ASP A 118 -36.77 63.72 -11.74
CA ASP A 118 -36.58 64.86 -12.66
C ASP A 118 -37.96 65.39 -13.12
#